data_AF-A0A6D2K2N7-F1
#
_entry.id   AF-A0A6D2K2N7-F1
#
_cell.length_a   1.000
_cell.length_b   1.000
_cell.length_c   1.000
_cell.angle_alpha   90.00
_cell.angle_beta   90.00
_cell.angle_gamma   90.00
#
_symmetry.space_group_name_H-M   'P 1'
#
loop_
_entity.id
_entity.type
_entity.pdbx_description
1 polymer ?
#
loop_
_entity_poly.entity_id
_entity_poly.type
_entity_poly.pdbx_seq_one_letter_code
_entity_poly.pdbx_strand_id
1 'polypeptide(L)'
;MPASTNATILTLIPKKPGASMITDYKPISCLNTLYKVVSRLLVRRLKPILPALILPNQTAFGPKRITIKVDIAKAFDSVSWDFLLNCLEGLELPEEYRKWLKACICTTNFTVGYNGMVQGYFKGKRGLRQGDPLSPYLFVIAMNCLSLMLNKAAEEKKFTYHKGCAGSKLTHLCFADDLLIFVEGTLNSVQNVLQVLLEFQKRSGLAVSVQKSSFFAAGVSEAECDLIKFSTGMPQGTLPVRYLGVPLCSKKLSIANCEMLIQQVKTRLTSWSSKSLSFAGRLLLIKTMIAGISTFWCSSFVLPKACIKRINSLCSVFLWQGNLKLITRQEFRGSVWVAWFRAEILQGSLSNFWIVKPNQRNSWLINKLLRMREVVYPWIKLRVGNGRNCRFWTDNWSPFGNIQNYLLGNEGSRLGIPMAATLASLHRRDQWRLPPARSDNLVSLQTHLTTISITNQEDYYEWEIEGHVSKKYGTGDVYRQLRGEMITVPWAKVVWCGGGIPKHSLLAWLFTLNRCPTRDRILGWGLQTDPVCLLCNIEPESRDHLLFDCEVSWRIWSPMARRCNLQPSRSWNTLYNNCSLSH
;
A
#
# COMPACT_ATOMS: atom_id res chain seq x y z
N MET A 1 -1.55 21.24 -40.02
CA MET A 1 -2.28 21.84 -38.89
C MET A 1 -2.04 23.35 -38.89
N PRO A 2 -3.03 24.18 -38.53
CA PRO A 2 -2.84 25.62 -38.37
C PRO A 2 -1.75 25.92 -37.32
N ALA A 3 -0.90 26.93 -37.57
CA ALA A 3 0.23 27.26 -36.69
C ALA A 3 -0.20 27.59 -35.25
N SER A 4 -1.38 28.18 -35.07
CA SER A 4 -1.98 28.49 -33.77
C SER A 4 -2.32 27.25 -32.94
N THR A 5 -2.58 26.10 -33.59
CA THR A 5 -2.95 24.85 -32.90
C THR A 5 -1.72 24.13 -32.34
N ASN A 6 -0.52 24.35 -32.93
CA ASN A 6 0.73 23.71 -32.50
C ASN A 6 1.64 24.64 -31.67
N ALA A 7 1.15 25.83 -31.30
CA ALA A 7 1.81 26.71 -30.35
C ALA A 7 1.79 26.09 -28.94
N THR A 8 2.96 26.06 -28.28
CA THR A 8 3.15 25.39 -26.99
C THR A 8 3.78 26.35 -25.98
N ILE A 9 3.14 26.52 -24.82
CA ILE A 9 3.70 27.28 -23.71
C ILE A 9 4.59 26.36 -22.89
N LEU A 10 5.85 26.72 -22.70
CA LEU A 10 6.80 25.98 -21.89
C LEU A 10 6.84 26.56 -20.49
N THR A 11 6.29 25.83 -19.52
CA THR A 11 6.23 26.20 -18.10
C THR A 11 7.32 25.46 -17.33
N LEU A 12 8.14 26.18 -16.57
CA LEU A 12 9.24 25.60 -15.79
C LEU A 12 8.76 25.24 -14.37
N ILE A 13 8.86 23.96 -13.99
CA ILE A 13 8.53 23.48 -12.63
C ILE A 13 9.82 23.13 -11.88
N PRO A 14 10.06 23.65 -10.66
CA PRO A 14 11.26 23.33 -9.89
C PRO A 14 11.30 21.84 -9.46
N LYS A 15 12.44 21.18 -9.66
CA LYS A 15 12.67 19.79 -9.22
C LYS A 15 12.95 19.67 -7.71
N LYS A 16 13.52 20.72 -7.11
CA LYS A 16 13.88 20.81 -5.69
C LYS A 16 13.50 22.17 -5.11
N PRO A 17 13.21 22.28 -3.80
CA PRO A 17 13.01 23.57 -3.14
C PRO A 17 14.30 24.41 -3.23
N GLY A 18 14.19 25.69 -3.61
CA GLY A 18 15.36 26.58 -3.76
C GLY A 18 16.14 26.41 -5.08
N ALA A 19 15.47 26.00 -6.16
CA ALA A 19 16.09 25.86 -7.48
C ALA A 19 16.59 27.22 -8.03
N SER A 20 17.90 27.36 -8.23
CA SER A 20 18.53 28.57 -8.77
C SER A 20 19.04 28.41 -10.20
N MET A 21 19.42 27.19 -10.61
CA MET A 21 19.94 26.90 -11.95
C MET A 21 18.86 26.36 -12.90
N ILE A 22 18.96 26.65 -14.20
CA ILE A 22 17.99 26.19 -15.22
C ILE A 22 17.87 24.66 -15.29
N THR A 23 18.95 23.94 -14.94
CA THR A 23 19.01 22.47 -14.86
C THR A 23 18.15 21.89 -13.72
N ASP A 24 17.87 22.69 -12.70
CA ASP A 24 17.01 22.35 -11.57
C ASP A 24 15.52 22.50 -11.90
N TYR A 25 15.17 23.03 -13.07
CA TYR A 25 13.79 23.12 -13.54
C TYR A 25 13.45 21.99 -14.50
N LYS A 26 12.19 21.56 -14.48
CA LYS A 26 11.58 20.61 -15.40
C LYS A 26 10.69 21.38 -16.37
N PRO A 27 11.01 21.39 -17.68
CA PRO A 27 10.18 22.07 -18.66
C PRO A 27 8.93 21.24 -18.97
N ILE A 28 7.74 21.80 -18.73
CA ILE A 28 6.46 21.18 -19.10
C ILE A 28 5.87 21.95 -20.28
N SER A 29 5.53 21.20 -21.33
CA SER A 29 4.87 21.72 -22.52
C SER A 29 3.34 21.76 -22.31
N CYS A 30 2.81 22.95 -22.07
CA CYS A 30 1.38 23.24 -22.01
C CYS A 30 0.83 23.37 -23.45
N LEU A 31 0.21 22.30 -23.91
CA LEU A 31 -0.34 22.16 -25.26
C LEU A 31 -1.81 22.61 -25.33
N ASN A 32 -2.22 23.07 -26.51
CA ASN A 32 -3.62 23.39 -26.83
C ASN A 32 -4.53 22.16 -26.66
N THR A 33 -5.75 22.36 -26.15
CA THR A 33 -6.78 21.33 -25.99
C THR A 33 -7.10 20.62 -27.31
N LEU A 34 -7.22 21.35 -28.43
CA LEU A 34 -7.46 20.77 -29.76
C LEU A 34 -6.31 19.84 -30.17
N TYR A 35 -5.06 20.26 -29.95
CA TYR A 35 -3.88 19.42 -30.19
C TYR A 35 -3.92 18.15 -29.32
N LYS A 36 -4.30 18.26 -28.03
CA LYS A 36 -4.42 17.09 -27.13
C LYS A 36 -5.48 16.09 -27.61
N VAL A 37 -6.59 16.55 -28.20
CA VAL A 37 -7.62 15.68 -28.78
C VAL A 37 -7.05 14.92 -29.99
N VAL A 38 -6.40 15.63 -30.92
CA VAL A 38 -5.77 15.02 -32.10
C VAL A 38 -4.68 14.01 -31.68
N SER A 39 -3.77 14.41 -30.79
CA SER A 39 -2.71 13.55 -30.22
C SER A 39 -3.29 12.28 -29.57
N ARG A 40 -4.38 12.39 -28.80
CA ARG A 40 -5.07 11.22 -28.21
C ARG A 40 -5.72 10.31 -29.26
N LEU A 41 -6.29 10.86 -30.32
CA LEU A 41 -6.87 10.07 -31.41
C LEU A 41 -5.80 9.28 -32.17
N LEU A 42 -4.65 9.89 -32.43
CA LEU A 42 -3.49 9.22 -33.02
C LEU A 42 -2.98 8.09 -32.10
N VAL A 43 -2.79 8.38 -30.81
CA VAL A 43 -2.41 7.36 -29.81
C VAL A 43 -3.42 6.21 -29.77
N ARG A 44 -4.72 6.49 -29.82
CA ARG A 44 -5.76 5.44 -29.81
C ARG A 44 -5.66 4.50 -31.01
N ARG A 45 -5.22 4.99 -32.17
CA ARG A 45 -4.95 4.19 -33.37
C ARG A 45 -3.62 3.44 -33.32
N LEU A 46 -2.62 3.98 -32.61
CA LEU A 46 -1.31 3.33 -32.40
C LEU A 46 -1.37 2.21 -31.34
N LYS A 47 -2.22 2.38 -30.32
CA LYS A 47 -2.31 1.52 -29.12
C LYS A 47 -2.52 0.03 -29.40
N PRO A 48 -3.33 -0.40 -30.39
CA PRO A 48 -3.51 -1.82 -30.71
C PRO A 48 -2.26 -2.49 -31.30
N ILE A 49 -1.35 -1.72 -31.90
CA ILE A 49 -0.16 -2.22 -32.61
C ILE A 49 1.03 -2.34 -31.64
N LEU A 50 1.07 -1.51 -30.59
CA LEU A 50 2.14 -1.47 -29.59
C LEU A 50 2.39 -2.80 -28.85
N PRO A 51 1.38 -3.57 -28.38
CA PRO A 51 1.61 -4.85 -27.69
C PRO A 51 2.24 -5.94 -28.56
N ALA A 52 2.03 -5.92 -29.89
CA ALA A 52 2.68 -6.84 -30.81
C ALA A 52 4.17 -6.48 -31.04
N LEU A 53 4.56 -5.23 -30.74
CA LEU A 53 5.90 -4.68 -30.95
C LEU A 53 6.75 -4.62 -29.66
N ILE A 54 6.13 -4.79 -28.48
CA ILE A 54 6.79 -4.65 -27.17
C ILE A 54 7.01 -6.03 -26.55
N LEU A 55 8.27 -6.36 -26.30
CA LEU A 55 8.68 -7.67 -25.77
C LEU A 55 8.30 -7.81 -24.27
N PRO A 56 7.64 -8.91 -23.85
CA PRO A 56 7.25 -9.15 -22.47
C PRO A 56 8.25 -10.05 -21.74
N ASN A 57 9.20 -9.48 -20.98
CA ASN A 57 10.27 -10.29 -20.36
C ASN A 57 10.36 -10.09 -18.82
N GLN A 58 10.16 -11.16 -18.03
CA GLN A 58 10.34 -11.17 -16.56
C GLN A 58 11.00 -12.47 -16.01
N THR A 59 12.00 -12.25 -15.13
CA THR A 59 12.56 -12.99 -13.97
C THR A 59 13.08 -14.46 -14.05
N ALA A 60 14.36 -14.68 -13.62
CA ALA A 60 14.79 -15.47 -12.42
C ALA A 60 16.35 -15.66 -12.34
N PHE A 61 16.87 -16.00 -11.14
CA PHE A 61 18.25 -15.81 -10.61
C PHE A 61 19.30 -16.92 -10.95
N GLY A 62 20.59 -16.58 -11.22
CA GLY A 62 21.78 -17.50 -11.26
C GLY A 62 23.16 -16.82 -11.52
N PRO A 63 24.34 -17.36 -11.09
CA PRO A 63 25.59 -16.67 -10.60
C PRO A 63 26.50 -15.94 -11.63
N LYS A 64 27.58 -15.27 -11.14
CA LYS A 64 28.47 -14.22 -11.74
C LYS A 64 27.76 -13.20 -12.63
N ARG A 65 27.45 -12.02 -12.07
CA ARG A 65 26.46 -11.10 -12.65
C ARG A 65 26.95 -9.67 -12.62
N ILE A 66 26.73 -8.94 -13.71
CA ILE A 66 26.77 -7.48 -13.71
C ILE A 66 25.42 -6.97 -14.21
N THR A 67 24.75 -6.15 -13.40
CA THR A 67 23.59 -5.38 -13.82
C THR A 67 24.01 -3.92 -13.98
N ILE A 68 23.83 -3.36 -15.16
CA ILE A 68 24.17 -1.97 -15.46
C ILE A 68 22.88 -1.15 -15.40
N LYS A 69 22.82 -0.21 -14.46
CA LYS A 69 21.78 0.83 -14.44
C LYS A 69 22.26 2.02 -15.24
N VAL A 70 21.56 2.31 -16.33
CA VAL A 70 21.88 3.38 -17.27
C VAL A 70 20.90 4.53 -17.09
N ASP A 71 21.43 5.75 -16.95
CA ASP A 71 20.65 6.99 -16.87
C ASP A 71 20.79 7.76 -18.20
N ILE A 72 19.67 8.00 -18.89
CA ILE A 72 19.65 8.74 -20.16
C ILE A 72 19.49 10.24 -19.87
N ALA A 73 20.49 11.03 -20.28
CA ALA A 73 20.50 12.46 -20.03
C ALA A 73 19.44 13.19 -20.87
N LYS A 74 18.49 13.84 -20.20
CA LYS A 74 17.42 14.65 -20.84
C LYS A 74 16.66 13.84 -21.91
N ALA A 75 16.19 12.65 -21.52
CA ALA A 75 15.65 11.65 -22.43
C ALA A 75 14.58 12.18 -23.41
N PHE A 76 13.65 13.03 -22.97
CA PHE A 76 12.66 13.61 -23.88
C PHE A 76 13.25 14.73 -24.75
N ASP A 77 14.13 15.58 -24.23
CA ASP A 77 14.62 16.78 -24.93
C ASP A 77 15.69 16.49 -25.99
N SER A 78 16.35 15.33 -25.92
CA SER A 78 17.54 15.01 -26.73
C SER A 78 17.26 14.15 -27.98
N VAL A 79 16.06 13.56 -28.11
CA VAL A 79 15.73 12.65 -29.23
C VAL A 79 15.84 13.36 -30.59
N SER A 80 16.61 12.78 -31.51
CA SER A 80 16.69 13.25 -32.90
C SER A 80 15.40 12.96 -33.67
N TRP A 81 14.89 13.96 -34.40
CA TRP A 81 13.69 13.80 -35.21
C TRP A 81 13.91 12.91 -36.43
N ASP A 82 15.08 13.01 -37.08
CA ASP A 82 15.40 12.19 -38.26
C ASP A 82 15.44 10.71 -37.90
N PHE A 83 16.06 10.38 -36.75
CA PHE A 83 16.05 9.03 -36.21
C PHE A 83 14.62 8.51 -36.00
N LEU A 84 13.77 9.31 -35.36
CA LEU A 84 12.42 8.91 -35.04
C LEU A 84 11.54 8.74 -36.28
N LEU A 85 11.73 9.57 -37.31
CA LEU A 85 11.04 9.44 -38.59
C LEU A 85 11.48 8.16 -39.32
N ASN A 86 12.76 7.82 -39.29
CA ASN A 86 13.27 6.56 -39.85
C ASN A 86 12.72 5.35 -39.09
N CYS A 87 12.59 5.42 -37.76
CA CYS A 87 11.94 4.36 -36.97
C CYS A 87 10.47 4.18 -37.35
N LEU A 88 9.74 5.28 -37.60
CA LEU A 88 8.34 5.23 -38.02
C LEU A 88 8.16 4.72 -39.45
N GLU A 89 9.14 4.95 -40.32
CA GLU A 89 9.17 4.40 -41.67
C GLU A 89 9.38 2.88 -41.66
N GLY A 90 10.28 2.38 -40.80
CA GLY A 90 10.48 0.94 -40.60
C GLY A 90 9.28 0.20 -39.98
N LEU A 91 8.25 0.92 -39.52
CA LEU A 91 6.99 0.35 -39.03
C LEU A 91 5.91 0.23 -40.11
N GLU A 92 6.22 0.55 -41.37
CA GLU A 92 5.31 0.47 -42.53
C GLU A 92 3.97 1.19 -42.32
N LEU A 93 3.99 2.31 -41.57
CA LEU A 93 2.78 3.11 -41.33
C LEU A 93 2.36 3.87 -42.59
N PRO A 94 1.04 4.04 -42.83
CA PRO A 94 0.53 4.81 -43.98
C PRO A 94 1.15 6.21 -44.08
N GLU A 95 1.48 6.65 -45.30
CA GLU A 95 2.17 7.92 -45.54
C GLU A 95 1.45 9.13 -44.96
N GLU A 96 0.13 9.20 -45.08
CA GLU A 96 -0.68 10.28 -44.51
C GLU A 96 -0.56 10.34 -42.98
N TYR A 97 -0.47 9.19 -42.32
CA TYR A 97 -0.27 9.11 -40.87
C TYR A 97 1.14 9.56 -40.46
N ARG A 98 2.17 9.18 -41.25
CA ARG A 98 3.55 9.65 -41.05
C ARG A 98 3.66 11.16 -41.24
N LYS A 99 2.99 11.74 -42.25
CA LYS A 99 2.92 13.20 -42.45
C LYS A 99 2.30 13.91 -41.26
N TRP A 100 1.23 13.37 -40.67
CA TRP A 100 0.61 13.95 -39.47
C TRP A 100 1.53 13.89 -38.24
N LEU A 101 2.22 12.76 -38.02
CA LEU A 101 3.21 12.64 -36.93
C LEU A 101 4.37 13.61 -37.12
N LYS A 102 4.92 13.71 -38.34
CA LYS A 102 5.97 14.66 -38.71
C LYS A 102 5.52 16.10 -38.48
N ALA A 103 4.30 16.45 -38.89
CA ALA A 103 3.74 17.78 -38.65
C ALA A 103 3.59 18.07 -37.16
N CYS A 104 3.14 17.11 -36.35
CA CYS A 104 3.03 17.28 -34.90
C CYS A 104 4.39 17.62 -34.27
N ILE A 105 5.45 16.89 -34.62
CA ILE A 105 6.76 17.00 -33.98
C ILE A 105 7.57 18.20 -34.51
N CYS A 106 7.63 18.39 -35.84
CA CYS A 106 8.55 19.34 -36.46
C CYS A 106 8.03 20.78 -36.55
N THR A 107 6.71 21.01 -36.50
CA THR A 107 6.13 22.35 -36.67
C THR A 107 5.87 23.11 -35.36
N THR A 108 6.48 22.64 -34.26
CA THR A 108 6.23 23.21 -32.93
C THR A 108 6.95 24.53 -32.71
N ASN A 109 6.19 25.54 -32.29
CA ASN A 109 6.71 26.80 -31.78
C ASN A 109 6.57 26.82 -30.25
N PHE A 110 7.67 27.08 -29.55
CA PHE A 110 7.73 27.18 -28.11
C PHE A 110 7.76 28.64 -27.66
N THR A 111 7.05 28.92 -26.57
CA THR A 111 7.11 30.20 -25.86
C THR A 111 7.42 29.96 -24.39
N VAL A 112 8.34 30.71 -23.79
CA VAL A 112 8.67 30.51 -22.36
C VAL A 112 7.68 31.26 -21.50
N GLY A 113 7.00 30.55 -20.59
CA GLY A 113 6.14 31.14 -19.57
C GLY A 113 6.86 31.19 -18.23
N TYR A 114 7.11 32.40 -17.70
CA TYR A 114 7.67 32.61 -16.37
C TYR A 114 6.78 33.58 -15.57
N ASN A 115 6.33 33.17 -14.38
CA ASN A 115 5.46 33.97 -13.49
C ASN A 115 4.23 34.60 -14.17
N GLY A 116 3.61 33.89 -15.12
CA GLY A 116 2.39 34.35 -15.81
C GLY A 116 2.64 35.26 -17.02
N MET A 117 3.89 35.67 -17.27
CA MET A 117 4.26 36.37 -18.51
C MET A 117 4.83 35.37 -19.53
N VAL A 118 4.44 35.52 -20.79
CA VAL A 118 4.91 34.69 -21.91
C VAL A 118 5.87 35.53 -22.74
N GLN A 119 7.11 35.07 -22.93
CA GLN A 119 8.12 35.80 -23.72
C GLN A 119 8.81 34.91 -24.76
N GLY A 120 8.96 35.50 -25.95
CA GLY A 120 9.70 34.94 -27.09
C GLY A 120 9.00 33.77 -27.77
N TYR A 121 9.19 33.68 -29.09
CA TYR A 121 8.87 32.48 -29.87
C TYR A 121 10.16 31.89 -30.41
N PHE A 122 10.39 30.60 -30.18
CA PHE A 122 11.50 29.87 -30.80
C PHE A 122 11.03 28.52 -31.34
N LYS A 123 11.66 28.07 -32.42
CA LYS A 123 11.37 26.77 -33.03
C LYS A 123 12.13 25.65 -32.34
N GLY A 124 11.47 24.52 -32.15
CA GLY A 124 12.14 23.28 -31.77
C GLY A 124 13.08 22.81 -32.88
N LYS A 125 14.21 22.21 -32.51
CA LYS A 125 15.10 21.50 -33.45
C LYS A 125 15.21 20.00 -33.18
N ARG A 126 14.99 19.58 -31.92
CA ARG A 126 15.09 18.19 -31.46
C ARG A 126 14.23 17.99 -30.21
N GLY A 127 13.99 16.74 -29.85
CA GLY A 127 13.28 16.34 -28.65
C GLY A 127 11.77 16.17 -28.85
N LEU A 128 11.17 15.54 -27.85
CA LEU A 128 9.75 15.25 -27.70
C LEU A 128 9.16 16.10 -26.56
N ARG A 129 7.88 16.46 -26.67
CA ARG A 129 7.23 17.40 -25.75
C ARG A 129 6.79 16.73 -24.47
N GLN A 130 7.30 17.19 -23.34
CA GLN A 130 6.92 16.66 -22.03
C GLN A 130 5.52 17.16 -21.63
N GLY A 131 4.53 16.27 -21.65
CA GLY A 131 3.11 16.59 -21.43
C GLY A 131 2.21 16.31 -22.65
N ASP A 132 2.81 15.99 -23.80
CA ASP A 132 2.09 15.51 -24.98
C ASP A 132 1.67 14.04 -24.80
N PRO A 133 0.39 13.67 -24.99
CA PRO A 133 -0.03 12.28 -24.98
C PRO A 133 0.74 11.39 -25.97
N LEU A 134 1.23 11.95 -27.09
CA LEU A 134 1.94 11.21 -28.15
C LEU A 134 3.41 10.93 -27.78
N SER A 135 4.05 11.86 -27.07
CA SER A 135 5.49 11.82 -26.80
C SER A 135 5.98 10.57 -26.04
N PRO A 136 5.26 10.05 -25.01
CA PRO A 136 5.63 8.80 -24.36
C PRO A 136 5.67 7.59 -25.31
N TYR A 137 4.73 7.47 -26.25
CA TYR A 137 4.67 6.34 -27.18
C TYR A 137 5.76 6.42 -28.25
N LEU A 138 6.00 7.62 -28.76
CA LEU A 138 7.12 7.90 -29.67
C LEU A 138 8.47 7.60 -29.00
N PHE A 139 8.61 7.93 -27.72
CA PHE A 139 9.79 7.59 -26.94
C PHE A 139 9.95 6.08 -26.76
N VAL A 140 8.86 5.34 -26.48
CA VAL A 140 8.88 3.87 -26.42
C VAL A 140 9.31 3.26 -27.76
N ILE A 141 8.86 3.80 -28.90
CA ILE A 141 9.31 3.35 -30.23
C ILE A 141 10.82 3.55 -30.40
N ALA A 142 11.33 4.73 -30.03
CA ALA A 142 12.76 5.01 -30.08
C ALA A 142 13.58 4.06 -29.17
N MET A 143 13.07 3.76 -27.97
CA MET A 143 13.70 2.81 -27.05
C MET A 143 13.60 1.36 -27.55
N ASN A 144 12.58 1.01 -28.31
CA ASN A 144 12.46 -0.32 -28.91
C ASN A 144 13.60 -0.61 -29.90
N CYS A 145 14.09 0.42 -30.61
CA CYS A 145 15.28 0.27 -31.46
C CYS A 145 16.54 -0.08 -30.65
N LEU A 146 16.71 0.50 -29.46
CA LEU A 146 17.79 0.09 -28.55
C LEU A 146 17.59 -1.37 -28.10
N SER A 147 16.35 -1.76 -27.82
CA SER A 147 16.02 -3.15 -27.48
C SER A 147 16.41 -4.13 -28.57
N LEU A 148 16.13 -3.79 -29.84
CA LEU A 148 16.52 -4.58 -31.01
C LEU A 148 18.03 -4.63 -31.20
N MET A 149 18.74 -3.52 -31.00
CA MET A 149 20.21 -3.48 -31.08
C MET A 149 20.87 -4.37 -30.02
N LEU A 150 20.35 -4.35 -28.77
CA LEU A 150 20.84 -5.19 -27.68
C LEU A 150 20.54 -6.67 -27.94
N ASN A 151 19.35 -7.00 -28.43
CA ASN A 151 19.00 -8.38 -28.78
C ASN A 151 19.86 -8.90 -29.94
N LYS A 152 20.07 -8.10 -30.99
CA LYS A 152 20.93 -8.47 -32.12
C LYS A 152 22.37 -8.71 -31.66
N ALA A 153 22.91 -7.84 -30.80
CA ALA A 153 24.25 -8.03 -30.24
C ALA A 153 24.36 -9.29 -29.36
N ALA A 154 23.29 -9.67 -28.66
CA ALA A 154 23.23 -10.92 -27.89
C ALA A 154 23.09 -12.16 -28.78
N GLU A 155 22.36 -12.08 -29.90
CA GLU A 155 22.26 -13.14 -30.91
C GLU A 155 23.57 -13.37 -31.66
N GLU A 156 24.30 -12.29 -31.97
CA GLU A 156 25.65 -12.32 -32.54
C GLU A 156 26.73 -12.77 -31.53
N LYS A 157 26.35 -13.15 -30.30
CA LYS A 157 27.25 -13.54 -29.19
C LYS A 157 28.31 -12.49 -28.84
N LYS A 158 28.07 -11.20 -29.12
CA LYS A 158 28.97 -10.10 -28.71
C LYS A 158 29.00 -9.92 -27.19
N PHE A 159 27.92 -10.27 -26.51
CA PHE A 159 27.90 -10.49 -25.08
C PHE A 159 26.98 -11.67 -24.75
N THR A 160 27.33 -12.41 -23.72
CA THR A 160 26.58 -13.59 -23.28
C THR A 160 25.40 -13.18 -22.39
N TYR A 161 24.28 -13.87 -22.58
CA TYR A 161 23.08 -13.67 -21.77
C TYR A 161 23.36 -13.94 -20.29
N HIS A 162 22.70 -13.17 -19.42
CA HIS A 162 22.60 -13.52 -18.01
C HIS A 162 22.02 -14.95 -17.88
N LYS A 163 22.58 -15.78 -16.99
CA LYS A 163 22.11 -17.17 -16.84
C LYS A 163 20.64 -17.20 -16.39
N GLY A 164 19.84 -18.14 -16.93
CA GLY A 164 18.39 -18.18 -16.76
C GLY A 164 17.62 -17.25 -17.71
N CYS A 165 18.32 -16.33 -18.37
CA CYS A 165 17.78 -15.48 -19.43
C CYS A 165 18.05 -16.05 -20.84
N ALA A 166 18.78 -17.16 -20.96
CA ALA A 166 19.01 -17.84 -22.23
C ALA A 166 17.72 -18.48 -22.79
N GLY A 167 16.85 -19.00 -21.92
CA GLY A 167 15.54 -19.55 -22.31
C GLY A 167 14.49 -18.48 -22.64
N SER A 168 14.66 -17.25 -22.14
CA SER A 168 13.75 -16.11 -22.32
C SER A 168 14.34 -14.95 -23.16
N LYS A 169 15.56 -15.13 -23.70
CA LYS A 169 16.37 -14.12 -24.41
C LYS A 169 16.38 -12.72 -23.74
N LEU A 170 16.37 -12.65 -22.40
CA LEU A 170 16.31 -11.37 -21.67
C LEU A 170 17.69 -10.71 -21.62
N THR A 171 17.84 -9.57 -22.29
CA THR A 171 19.06 -8.74 -22.32
C THR A 171 18.95 -7.49 -21.45
N HIS A 172 17.77 -6.86 -21.38
CA HIS A 172 17.54 -5.59 -20.70
C HIS A 172 16.09 -5.41 -20.24
N LEU A 173 15.88 -4.56 -19.23
CA LEU A 173 14.59 -4.04 -18.81
C LEU A 173 14.58 -2.52 -19.05
N CYS A 174 13.66 -2.06 -19.89
CA CYS A 174 13.49 -0.65 -20.18
C CYS A 174 12.18 -0.15 -19.57
N PHE A 175 12.26 0.80 -18.64
CA PHE A 175 11.08 1.51 -18.16
C PHE A 175 11.27 3.01 -18.42
N ALA A 176 10.68 3.50 -19.51
CA ALA A 176 10.93 4.85 -20.00
C ALA A 176 12.45 5.15 -20.06
N ASP A 177 12.93 6.10 -19.27
CA ASP A 177 14.33 6.54 -19.20
C ASP A 177 15.22 5.68 -18.27
N ASP A 178 14.63 4.86 -17.40
CA ASP A 178 15.35 3.94 -16.51
C ASP A 178 15.64 2.62 -17.23
N LEU A 179 16.88 2.45 -17.71
CA LEU A 179 17.34 1.24 -18.40
C LEU A 179 18.21 0.38 -17.47
N LEU A 180 17.84 -0.89 -17.31
CA LEU A 180 18.65 -1.92 -16.66
C LEU A 180 19.12 -2.92 -17.71
N ILE A 181 20.42 -3.13 -17.84
CA ILE A 181 21.01 -4.11 -18.74
C ILE A 181 21.62 -5.25 -17.92
N PHE A 182 21.33 -6.49 -18.30
CA PHE A 182 21.84 -7.68 -17.63
C PHE A 182 22.91 -8.34 -18.50
N VAL A 183 24.13 -8.40 -17.98
CA VAL A 183 25.26 -9.03 -18.68
C VAL A 183 26.00 -10.00 -17.79
N GLU A 184 26.69 -10.95 -18.41
CA GLU A 184 27.70 -11.75 -17.73
C GLU A 184 28.83 -10.86 -17.20
N GLY A 185 29.40 -11.25 -16.06
CA GLY A 185 30.43 -10.49 -15.34
C GLY A 185 31.82 -10.47 -15.98
N THR A 186 31.92 -10.38 -17.32
CA THR A 186 33.19 -10.25 -18.04
C THR A 186 33.41 -8.83 -18.55
N LEU A 187 34.64 -8.32 -18.47
CA LEU A 187 35.00 -6.97 -18.93
C LEU A 187 34.63 -6.73 -20.40
N ASN A 188 34.89 -7.72 -21.26
CA ASN A 188 34.57 -7.68 -22.69
C ASN A 188 33.07 -7.48 -22.94
N SER A 189 32.21 -8.16 -22.17
CA SER A 189 30.75 -8.01 -22.30
C SER A 189 30.27 -6.61 -21.91
N VAL A 190 30.84 -6.03 -20.86
CA VAL A 190 30.52 -4.66 -20.42
C VAL A 190 30.96 -3.63 -21.46
N GLN A 191 32.16 -3.79 -22.03
CA GLN A 191 32.67 -2.90 -23.08
C GLN A 191 31.81 -2.99 -24.36
N ASN A 192 31.39 -4.18 -24.76
CA ASN A 192 30.52 -4.36 -25.92
C ASN A 192 29.14 -3.73 -25.73
N VAL A 193 28.57 -3.80 -24.52
CA VAL A 193 27.32 -3.07 -24.22
C VAL A 193 27.52 -1.56 -24.27
N LEU A 194 28.62 -1.03 -23.76
CA LEU A 194 28.92 0.40 -23.86
C LEU A 194 29.12 0.85 -25.31
N GLN A 195 29.73 0.01 -26.16
CA GLN A 195 29.82 0.29 -27.60
C GLN A 195 28.45 0.34 -28.28
N VAL A 196 27.55 -0.60 -27.96
CA VAL A 196 26.16 -0.59 -28.46
C VAL A 196 25.44 0.69 -28.02
N LEU A 197 25.63 1.12 -26.77
CA LEU A 197 25.04 2.35 -26.25
C LEU A 197 25.62 3.60 -26.92
N LEU A 198 26.93 3.63 -27.21
CA LEU A 198 27.57 4.74 -27.94
C LEU A 198 27.07 4.82 -29.39
N GLU A 199 26.93 3.68 -30.05
CA GLU A 199 26.37 3.61 -31.41
C GLU A 199 24.91 4.06 -31.42
N PHE A 200 24.12 3.65 -30.42
CA PHE A 200 22.75 4.13 -30.25
C PHE A 200 22.71 5.63 -29.96
N GLN A 201 23.62 6.16 -29.15
CA GLN A 201 23.73 7.59 -28.88
C GLN A 201 24.01 8.40 -30.15
N LYS A 202 24.93 7.92 -31.01
CA LYS A 202 25.24 8.57 -32.29
C LYS A 202 24.02 8.62 -33.22
N ARG A 203 23.21 7.57 -33.25
CA ARG A 203 22.01 7.47 -34.12
C ARG A 203 20.81 8.25 -33.57
N SER A 204 20.52 8.09 -32.27
CA SER A 204 19.30 8.62 -31.65
C SER A 204 19.44 10.01 -31.05
N GLY A 205 20.67 10.46 -30.77
CA GLY A 205 20.95 11.67 -30.00
C GLY A 205 20.78 11.52 -28.49
N LEU A 206 20.39 10.33 -28.00
CA LEU A 206 20.22 10.05 -26.58
C LEU A 206 21.58 9.77 -25.92
N ALA A 207 22.09 10.77 -25.22
CA ALA A 207 23.35 10.65 -24.49
C ALA A 207 23.18 9.90 -23.16
N VAL A 208 24.05 8.92 -22.92
CA VAL A 208 24.11 8.20 -21.64
C VAL A 208 24.96 8.99 -20.64
N SER A 209 24.45 9.20 -19.43
CA SER A 209 25.21 9.85 -18.36
C SER A 209 26.02 8.82 -17.59
N VAL A 210 27.29 8.63 -17.94
CA VAL A 210 28.20 7.66 -17.29
C VAL A 210 28.33 7.93 -15.78
N GLN A 211 28.37 9.21 -15.37
CA GLN A 211 28.50 9.62 -13.96
C GLN A 211 27.27 9.27 -13.10
N LYS A 212 26.07 9.23 -13.70
CA LYS A 212 24.82 8.88 -13.00
C LYS A 212 24.45 7.41 -13.15
N SER A 213 25.03 6.76 -14.15
CA SER A 213 24.90 5.33 -14.38
C SER A 213 25.73 4.57 -13.36
N SER A 214 25.32 3.37 -12.97
CA SER A 214 26.03 2.56 -11.97
C SER A 214 25.97 1.10 -12.34
N PHE A 215 27.04 0.36 -12.06
CA PHE A 215 27.07 -1.08 -12.27
C PHE A 215 27.02 -1.82 -10.93
N PHE A 216 26.29 -2.95 -10.91
CA PHE A 216 26.10 -3.81 -9.75
C PHE A 216 26.70 -5.17 -10.05
N ALA A 217 27.82 -5.48 -9.39
CA ALA A 217 28.47 -6.77 -9.51
C ALA A 217 28.04 -7.72 -8.40
N ALA A 218 27.81 -9.00 -8.74
CA ALA A 218 27.57 -10.07 -7.77
C ALA A 218 28.34 -11.34 -8.19
N GLY A 219 29.28 -11.78 -7.33
CA GLY A 219 30.15 -12.94 -7.59
C GLY A 219 31.37 -12.65 -8.48
N VAL A 220 31.72 -11.38 -8.66
CA VAL A 220 32.94 -10.91 -9.34
C VAL A 220 33.95 -10.50 -8.27
N SER A 221 35.25 -10.76 -8.49
CA SER A 221 36.28 -10.38 -7.51
C SER A 221 36.42 -8.85 -7.40
N GLU A 222 36.89 -8.33 -6.27
CA GLU A 222 37.06 -6.88 -6.07
C GLU A 222 38.07 -6.29 -7.07
N ALA A 223 39.14 -7.02 -7.39
CA ALA A 223 40.11 -6.62 -8.42
C ALA A 223 39.50 -6.48 -9.83
N GLU A 224 38.59 -7.38 -10.21
CA GLU A 224 37.86 -7.28 -11.49
C GLU A 224 36.86 -6.11 -11.47
N CYS A 225 36.25 -5.81 -10.32
CA CYS A 225 35.35 -4.66 -10.18
C CYS A 225 36.10 -3.33 -10.32
N ASP A 226 37.30 -3.23 -9.75
CA ASP A 226 38.15 -2.04 -9.87
C ASP A 226 38.65 -1.85 -11.30
N LEU A 227 38.99 -2.93 -12.00
CA LEU A 227 39.35 -2.89 -13.42
C LEU A 227 38.17 -2.41 -14.30
N ILE A 228 36.95 -2.86 -14.02
CA ILE A 228 35.74 -2.40 -14.71
C ILE A 228 35.48 -0.93 -14.39
N LYS A 229 35.64 -0.50 -13.13
CA LYS A 229 35.48 0.90 -12.73
C LYS A 229 36.48 1.81 -13.42
N PHE A 230 37.75 1.41 -13.50
CA PHE A 230 38.81 2.16 -14.18
C PHE A 230 38.58 2.27 -15.68
N SER A 231 38.19 1.17 -16.34
CA SER A 231 37.99 1.12 -17.78
C SER A 231 36.69 1.77 -18.27
N THR A 232 35.61 1.71 -17.47
CA THR A 232 34.29 2.22 -17.87
C THR A 232 33.97 3.61 -17.32
N GLY A 233 34.67 4.04 -16.26
CA GLY A 233 34.39 5.30 -15.56
C GLY A 233 33.06 5.32 -14.79
N MET A 234 32.35 4.19 -14.70
CA MET A 234 31.08 4.07 -14.00
C MET A 234 31.31 3.78 -12.51
N PRO A 235 30.60 4.45 -11.58
CA PRO A 235 30.64 4.09 -10.17
C PRO A 235 30.03 2.70 -9.92
N GLN A 236 30.71 1.91 -9.08
CA GLN A 236 30.16 0.66 -8.54
C GLN A 236 29.07 0.99 -7.53
N GLY A 237 27.85 0.49 -7.76
CA GLY A 237 26.75 0.61 -6.82
C GLY A 237 26.66 -0.59 -5.88
N THR A 238 26.23 -0.35 -4.64
CA THR A 238 25.95 -1.41 -3.66
C THR A 238 24.44 -1.64 -3.55
N LEU A 239 24.02 -2.92 -3.55
CA LEU A 239 22.62 -3.26 -3.24
C LEU A 239 22.36 -3.03 -1.75
N PRO A 240 21.18 -2.51 -1.34
CA PRO A 240 19.97 -2.27 -2.14
C PRO A 240 19.91 -0.88 -2.80
N VAL A 241 19.49 -0.81 -4.08
CA VAL A 241 19.35 0.44 -4.83
C VAL A 241 17.91 0.74 -5.20
N ARG A 242 17.55 2.02 -5.21
CA ARG A 242 16.23 2.49 -5.61
C ARG A 242 16.02 2.35 -7.13
N TYR A 243 14.99 1.61 -7.51
CA TYR A 243 14.52 1.43 -8.89
C TYR A 243 13.00 1.60 -8.94
N LEU A 244 12.50 2.46 -9.83
CA LEU A 244 11.08 2.79 -9.94
C LEU A 244 10.44 3.22 -8.60
N GLY A 245 11.23 3.87 -7.74
CA GLY A 245 10.77 4.37 -6.45
C GLY A 245 10.87 3.39 -5.27
N VAL A 246 11.24 2.12 -5.51
CA VAL A 246 11.29 1.05 -4.48
C VAL A 246 12.69 0.41 -4.45
N PRO A 247 13.21 -0.08 -3.30
CA PRO A 247 14.53 -0.72 -3.27
C PRO A 247 14.52 -2.09 -3.97
N LEU A 248 15.45 -2.29 -4.91
CA LEU A 248 15.84 -3.60 -5.41
C LEU A 248 16.66 -4.30 -4.33
N CYS A 249 16.09 -5.35 -3.75
CA CYS A 249 16.75 -6.18 -2.75
C CYS A 249 16.94 -7.59 -3.30
N SER A 250 18.13 -8.16 -3.11
CA SER A 250 18.42 -9.56 -3.43
C SER A 250 17.91 -10.56 -2.38
N LYS A 251 17.47 -10.06 -1.21
CA LYS A 251 16.97 -10.86 -0.06
C LYS A 251 15.58 -10.36 0.39
N LYS A 252 14.90 -11.12 1.27
CA LYS A 252 13.64 -10.71 1.93
C LYS A 252 13.78 -9.30 2.52
N LEU A 253 12.76 -8.47 2.32
CA LEU A 253 12.75 -7.05 2.70
C LEU A 253 13.01 -6.90 4.20
N SER A 254 14.14 -6.31 4.57
CA SER A 254 14.48 -6.00 5.96
C SER A 254 13.82 -4.69 6.41
N ILE A 255 13.73 -4.48 7.73
CA ILE A 255 13.20 -3.22 8.29
C ILE A 255 14.04 -2.01 7.85
N ALA A 256 15.36 -2.19 7.69
CA ALA A 256 16.26 -1.14 7.20
C ALA A 256 15.89 -0.66 5.79
N ASN A 257 15.49 -1.58 4.90
CA ASN A 257 15.07 -1.23 3.53
C ASN A 257 13.70 -0.51 3.53
N CYS A 258 12.89 -0.76 4.55
CA CYS A 258 11.62 -0.06 4.77
C CYS A 258 11.79 1.34 5.38
N GLU A 259 12.99 1.70 5.85
CA GLU A 259 13.22 3.03 6.45
C GLU A 259 12.98 4.14 5.41
N MET A 260 13.29 3.92 4.13
CA MET A 260 12.95 4.87 3.07
C MET A 260 11.44 5.15 2.97
N LEU A 261 10.61 4.11 3.07
CA LEU A 261 9.15 4.25 3.09
C LEU A 261 8.71 5.02 4.33
N ILE A 262 9.26 4.68 5.49
CA ILE A 262 8.94 5.33 6.77
C ILE A 262 9.32 6.81 6.71
N GLN A 263 10.48 7.16 6.15
CA GLN A 263 10.91 8.55 5.97
C GLN A 263 10.00 9.31 5.00
N GLN A 264 9.61 8.72 3.87
CA GLN A 264 8.65 9.37 2.95
C GLN A 264 7.32 9.68 3.64
N VAL A 265 6.78 8.72 4.41
CA VAL A 265 5.58 8.92 5.21
C VAL A 265 5.82 10.02 6.25
N LYS A 266 6.93 9.98 6.97
CA LYS A 266 7.28 10.97 8.00
C LYS A 266 7.40 12.39 7.41
N THR A 267 8.11 12.58 6.31
CA THR A 267 8.25 13.90 5.65
C THR A 267 6.90 14.46 5.23
N ARG A 268 6.00 13.62 4.68
CA ARG A 268 4.64 14.04 4.30
C ARG A 268 3.81 14.44 5.52
N LEU A 269 3.81 13.61 6.56
CA LEU A 269 3.08 13.91 7.79
C LEU A 269 3.61 15.20 8.46
N THR A 270 4.92 15.39 8.54
CA THR A 270 5.54 16.62 9.08
C THR A 270 5.17 17.85 8.26
N SER A 271 5.11 17.74 6.92
CA SER A 271 4.67 18.83 6.05
C SER A 271 3.19 19.19 6.23
N TRP A 272 2.36 18.25 6.66
CA TRP A 272 0.95 18.50 6.96
C TRP A 272 0.75 18.97 8.40
N SER A 273 1.65 18.61 9.31
CA SER A 273 1.63 19.05 10.70
C SER A 273 1.79 20.55 10.88
N SER A 274 2.41 21.25 9.92
CA SER A 274 2.50 22.72 9.93
C SER A 274 1.22 23.41 9.46
N LYS A 275 0.23 22.66 8.96
CA LYS A 275 -1.07 23.19 8.52
C LYS A 275 -2.10 22.89 9.62
N SER A 276 -2.91 23.87 10.00
CA SER A 276 -4.02 23.71 10.95
C SER A 276 -5.16 22.88 10.34
N LEU A 277 -4.99 21.56 10.31
CA LEU A 277 -5.94 20.63 9.69
C LEU A 277 -6.94 20.08 10.70
N SER A 278 -8.22 20.06 10.31
CA SER A 278 -9.28 19.40 11.08
C SER A 278 -9.04 17.88 11.20
N PHE A 279 -9.66 17.23 12.19
CA PHE A 279 -9.56 15.78 12.36
C PHE A 279 -10.00 15.01 11.10
N ALA A 280 -11.11 15.42 10.49
CA ALA A 280 -11.62 14.84 9.24
C ALA A 280 -10.63 15.03 8.08
N GLY A 281 -10.01 16.22 7.97
CA GLY A 281 -8.96 16.48 6.97
C GLY A 281 -7.72 15.60 7.15
N ARG A 282 -7.27 15.41 8.39
CA ARG A 282 -6.15 14.51 8.72
C ARG A 282 -6.46 13.06 8.35
N LEU A 283 -7.67 12.57 8.66
CA LEU A 283 -8.11 11.23 8.29
C LEU A 283 -8.18 11.04 6.77
N LEU A 284 -8.68 12.04 6.04
CA LEU A 284 -8.76 12.00 4.57
C LEU A 284 -7.37 11.90 3.94
N LEU A 285 -6.39 12.68 4.43
CA LEU A 285 -5.01 12.64 3.94
C LEU A 285 -4.34 11.28 4.20
N ILE A 286 -4.57 10.68 5.37
CA ILE A 286 -4.07 9.33 5.66
C ILE A 286 -4.69 8.32 4.67
N LYS A 287 -6.02 8.36 4.50
CA LYS A 287 -6.74 7.41 3.65
C LYS A 287 -6.40 7.53 2.17
N THR A 288 -6.09 8.72 1.68
CA THR A 288 -5.83 8.96 0.25
C THR A 288 -4.36 8.83 -0.09
N MET A 289 -3.49 9.56 0.63
CA MET A 289 -2.08 9.67 0.29
C MET A 289 -1.24 8.56 0.93
N ILE A 290 -1.37 8.34 2.25
CA ILE A 290 -0.53 7.32 2.93
C ILE A 290 -0.96 5.91 2.51
N ALA A 291 -2.26 5.67 2.37
CA ALA A 291 -2.74 4.40 1.84
C ALA A 291 -2.29 4.19 0.38
N GLY A 292 -2.28 5.23 -0.46
CA GLY A 292 -1.76 5.15 -1.82
C GLY A 292 -0.28 4.76 -1.89
N ILE A 293 0.57 5.42 -1.09
CA ILE A 293 2.00 5.09 -0.97
C ILE A 293 2.19 3.64 -0.48
N SER A 294 1.44 3.24 0.56
CA SER A 294 1.54 1.89 1.13
C SER A 294 1.09 0.83 0.12
N THR A 295 0.03 1.10 -0.64
CA THR A 295 -0.51 0.20 -1.68
C THR A 295 0.50 0.00 -2.81
N PHE A 296 1.20 1.06 -3.23
CA PHE A 296 2.27 0.98 -4.23
C PHE A 296 3.46 0.13 -3.77
N TRP A 297 3.81 0.17 -2.48
CA TRP A 297 4.85 -0.71 -1.95
C TRP A 297 4.36 -2.15 -1.79
N CYS A 298 3.11 -2.34 -1.34
CA CYS A 298 2.46 -3.64 -1.21
C CYS A 298 2.25 -4.35 -2.55
N SER A 299 2.14 -3.63 -3.67
CA SER A 299 2.03 -4.27 -5.00
C SER A 299 3.32 -4.97 -5.42
N SER A 300 4.46 -4.52 -4.91
CA SER A 300 5.79 -5.04 -5.29
C SER A 300 6.41 -5.92 -4.20
N PHE A 301 6.12 -5.68 -2.92
CA PHE A 301 6.73 -6.38 -1.78
C PHE A 301 5.72 -6.72 -0.70
N VAL A 302 5.92 -7.86 -0.04
CA VAL A 302 5.24 -8.17 1.23
C VAL A 302 5.92 -7.41 2.36
N LEU A 303 5.26 -6.39 2.90
CA LEU A 303 5.81 -5.55 3.97
C LEU A 303 5.91 -6.31 5.31
N PRO A 304 7.04 -6.21 6.03
CA PRO A 304 7.17 -6.78 7.37
C PRO A 304 6.13 -6.20 8.33
N LYS A 305 5.55 -7.05 9.21
CA LYS A 305 4.58 -6.63 10.23
C LYS A 305 5.11 -5.49 11.12
N ALA A 306 6.43 -5.45 11.38
CA ALA A 306 7.07 -4.38 12.13
C ALA A 306 7.02 -3.02 11.42
N CYS A 307 7.19 -2.99 10.09
CA CYS A 307 7.07 -1.77 9.28
C CYS A 307 5.63 -1.23 9.32
N ILE A 308 4.64 -2.10 9.13
CA ILE A 308 3.22 -1.74 9.19
C ILE A 308 2.86 -1.17 10.56
N LYS A 309 3.32 -1.80 11.66
CA LYS A 309 3.13 -1.29 13.02
C LYS A 309 3.73 0.12 13.19
N ARG A 310 4.91 0.38 12.61
CA ARG A 310 5.57 1.69 12.69
C ARG A 310 4.83 2.77 11.90
N ILE A 311 4.36 2.45 10.69
CA ILE A 311 3.54 3.36 9.86
C ILE A 311 2.21 3.66 10.57
N ASN A 312 1.53 2.64 11.10
CA ASN A 312 0.29 2.82 11.85
C ASN A 312 0.50 3.69 13.10
N SER A 313 1.61 3.51 13.81
CA SER A 313 1.99 4.37 14.94
C SER A 313 2.16 5.83 14.51
N LEU A 314 2.90 6.11 13.42
CA LEU A 314 3.05 7.48 12.89
C LEU A 314 1.72 8.09 12.45
N CYS A 315 0.88 7.31 11.77
CA CYS A 315 -0.46 7.77 11.34
C CYS A 315 -1.35 8.08 12.54
N SER A 316 -1.27 7.28 13.61
CA SER A 316 -2.03 7.52 14.85
C SER A 316 -1.59 8.82 15.53
N VAL A 317 -0.28 9.06 15.66
CA VAL A 317 0.25 10.30 16.24
C VAL A 317 -0.21 11.52 15.44
N PHE A 318 -0.11 11.47 14.12
CA PHE A 318 -0.57 12.57 13.26
C PHE A 318 -2.08 12.81 13.35
N LEU A 319 -2.89 11.75 13.30
CA LEU A 319 -4.35 11.83 13.36
C LEU A 319 -4.84 12.49 14.65
N TRP A 320 -4.19 12.22 15.79
CA TRP A 320 -4.62 12.72 17.09
C TRP A 320 -3.94 14.03 17.46
N GLN A 321 -2.62 14.10 17.48
CA GLN A 321 -1.87 15.26 18.00
C GLN A 321 -1.61 16.35 16.95
N GLY A 322 -1.70 16.03 15.66
CA GLY A 322 -1.50 16.99 14.58
C GLY A 322 -0.04 17.43 14.37
N ASN A 323 0.82 17.36 15.39
CA ASN A 323 2.23 17.73 15.32
C ASN A 323 3.17 16.57 15.71
N LEU A 324 4.18 16.31 14.87
CA LEU A 324 5.15 15.21 15.02
C LEU A 324 6.40 15.59 15.85
N LYS A 325 6.51 16.84 16.33
CA LYS A 325 7.74 17.39 16.91
C LYS A 325 8.07 16.97 18.36
N LEU A 326 7.22 16.20 19.06
CA LEU A 326 7.36 16.04 20.53
C LEU A 326 7.48 14.61 21.06
N ILE A 327 8.04 13.65 20.32
CA ILE A 327 8.21 12.29 20.90
C ILE A 327 9.62 11.76 20.71
N THR A 328 10.52 12.20 21.59
CA THR A 328 11.59 11.34 22.10
C THR A 328 10.95 10.16 22.83
N ARG A 329 11.42 8.97 22.47
CA ARG A 329 10.74 7.69 22.64
C ARG A 329 10.99 7.06 24.01
N GLN A 330 10.93 7.84 25.09
CA GLN A 330 11.52 7.38 26.36
C GLN A 330 10.57 7.11 27.53
N GLU A 331 9.27 7.44 27.48
CA GLU A 331 8.39 7.18 28.66
C GLU A 331 7.03 6.49 28.40
N PHE A 332 6.64 6.19 27.16
CA PHE A 332 5.35 5.53 26.93
C PHE A 332 5.47 4.00 26.96
N ARG A 333 5.41 3.40 28.15
CA ARG A 333 5.02 1.98 28.32
C ARG A 333 3.50 1.85 28.13
N GLY A 334 2.99 2.08 26.92
CA GLY A 334 1.57 1.92 26.60
C GLY A 334 1.09 2.70 25.38
N SER A 335 -0.15 2.44 24.95
CA SER A 335 -0.81 3.23 23.91
C SER A 335 -1.10 4.64 24.46
N VAL A 336 -0.71 5.68 23.72
CA VAL A 336 -0.97 7.09 24.07
C VAL A 336 -2.47 7.34 24.30
N TRP A 337 -3.33 6.61 23.59
CA TRP A 337 -4.78 6.66 23.79
C TRP A 337 -5.19 6.18 25.18
N VAL A 338 -4.57 5.13 25.70
CA VAL A 338 -4.85 4.60 27.05
C VAL A 338 -4.39 5.58 28.13
N ALA A 339 -3.23 6.22 27.94
CA ALA A 339 -2.74 7.23 28.87
C ALA A 339 -3.65 8.46 28.92
N TRP A 340 -4.07 8.98 27.76
CA TRP A 340 -5.01 10.10 27.67
C TRP A 340 -6.39 9.72 28.23
N PHE A 341 -6.92 8.56 27.87
CA PHE A 341 -8.22 8.09 28.36
C PHE A 341 -8.21 7.95 29.89
N ARG A 342 -7.11 7.41 30.44
CA ARG A 342 -6.93 7.29 31.89
C ARG A 342 -6.88 8.66 32.57
N ALA A 343 -6.16 9.63 32.00
CA ALA A 343 -6.00 10.96 32.60
C ALA A 343 -7.27 11.81 32.50
N GLU A 344 -7.82 11.99 31.30
CA GLU A 344 -8.90 12.93 31.02
C GLU A 344 -10.30 12.37 31.30
N ILE A 345 -10.55 11.11 30.94
CA ILE A 345 -11.88 10.50 31.08
C ILE A 345 -12.02 9.79 32.42
N LEU A 346 -10.98 9.07 32.85
CA LEU A 346 -11.00 8.28 34.09
C LEU A 346 -10.34 8.96 35.29
N GLN A 347 -9.92 10.22 35.17
CA GLN A 347 -9.34 11.01 36.28
C GLN A 347 -8.22 10.27 37.03
N GLY A 348 -7.36 9.56 36.30
CA GLY A 348 -6.16 8.87 36.82
C GLY A 348 -6.35 7.43 37.32
N SER A 349 -7.58 6.97 37.58
CA SER A 349 -7.86 5.62 38.15
C SER A 349 -8.68 4.74 37.21
N LEU A 350 -8.24 3.50 36.95
CA LEU A 350 -8.96 2.59 36.05
C LEU A 350 -10.34 2.18 36.59
N SER A 351 -10.49 2.06 37.90
CA SER A 351 -11.75 1.70 38.55
C SER A 351 -12.86 2.74 38.33
N ASN A 352 -12.53 3.97 37.92
CA ASN A 352 -13.53 4.96 37.51
C ASN A 352 -14.27 4.56 36.23
N PHE A 353 -13.76 3.60 35.46
CA PHE A 353 -14.41 3.10 34.24
C PHE A 353 -15.84 2.61 34.48
N TRP A 354 -16.08 1.98 35.62
CA TRP A 354 -17.38 1.44 36.00
C TRP A 354 -18.38 2.52 36.44
N ILE A 355 -17.88 3.68 36.89
CA ILE A 355 -18.68 4.73 37.51
C ILE A 355 -19.03 5.85 36.51
N VAL A 356 -18.09 6.21 35.64
CA VAL A 356 -18.21 7.38 34.77
C VAL A 356 -19.43 7.25 33.85
N LYS A 357 -20.33 8.24 33.89
CA LYS A 357 -21.51 8.28 33.02
C LYS A 357 -21.16 8.86 31.64
N PRO A 358 -21.86 8.44 30.57
CA PRO A 358 -21.71 9.05 29.24
C PRO A 358 -22.01 10.55 29.29
N ASN A 359 -21.20 11.36 28.62
CA ASN A 359 -21.34 12.83 28.59
C ASN A 359 -21.33 13.32 27.13
N GLN A 360 -22.09 14.36 26.81
CA GLN A 360 -22.10 14.99 25.48
C GLN A 360 -20.73 15.55 25.06
N ARG A 361 -19.87 15.93 26.01
CA ARG A 361 -18.50 16.36 25.74
C ARG A 361 -17.59 15.23 25.24
N ASN A 362 -17.94 13.98 25.52
CA ASN A 362 -17.15 12.82 25.11
C ASN A 362 -17.50 12.43 23.67
N SER A 363 -16.51 11.94 22.92
CA SER A 363 -16.75 11.43 21.57
C SER A 363 -17.75 10.26 21.58
N TRP A 364 -18.47 10.08 20.47
CA TRP A 364 -19.42 8.97 20.29
C TRP A 364 -18.81 7.61 20.64
N LEU A 365 -17.54 7.38 20.27
CA LEU A 365 -16.84 6.14 20.54
C LEU A 365 -16.63 5.91 22.05
N ILE A 366 -16.27 6.96 22.80
CA ILE A 366 -16.10 6.89 24.26
C ILE A 366 -17.44 6.58 24.92
N ASN A 367 -18.51 7.26 24.52
CA ASN A 367 -19.85 7.01 25.05
C ASN A 367 -20.34 5.60 24.72
N LYS A 368 -20.03 5.08 23.52
CA LYS A 368 -20.34 3.70 23.15
C LYS A 368 -19.55 2.70 24.00
N LEU A 369 -18.27 2.97 24.24
CA LEU A 369 -17.40 2.13 25.08
C LEU A 369 -17.89 2.10 26.53
N LEU A 370 -18.27 3.25 27.10
CA LEU A 370 -18.87 3.34 28.43
C LEU A 370 -20.21 2.59 28.53
N ARG A 371 -21.02 2.55 27.45
CA ARG A 371 -22.26 1.77 27.42
C ARG A 371 -22.02 0.25 27.35
N MET A 372 -20.93 -0.19 26.72
CA MET A 372 -20.59 -1.62 26.63
C MET A 372 -20.03 -2.21 27.93
N ARG A 373 -19.81 -1.39 28.97
CA ARG A 373 -19.26 -1.86 30.24
C ARG A 373 -20.08 -2.97 30.89
N GLU A 374 -21.41 -2.89 30.82
CA GLU A 374 -22.32 -3.87 31.46
C GLU A 374 -22.15 -5.26 30.84
N VAL A 375 -21.90 -5.32 29.52
CA VAL A 375 -21.71 -6.57 28.77
C VAL A 375 -20.36 -7.22 29.13
N VAL A 376 -19.34 -6.40 29.36
CA VAL A 376 -17.96 -6.87 29.59
C VAL A 376 -17.67 -7.08 31.09
N TYR A 377 -18.47 -6.49 31.99
CA TYR A 377 -18.29 -6.58 33.44
C TYR A 377 -18.13 -8.03 33.96
N PRO A 378 -18.94 -9.02 33.53
CA PRO A 378 -18.81 -10.39 34.00
C PRO A 378 -17.49 -11.06 33.55
N TRP A 379 -16.91 -10.60 32.45
CA TRP A 379 -15.71 -11.21 31.85
C TRP A 379 -14.41 -10.70 32.45
N ILE A 380 -14.41 -9.53 33.08
CA ILE A 380 -13.21 -8.93 33.69
C ILE A 380 -13.29 -9.14 35.19
N LYS A 381 -12.42 -10.00 35.73
CA LYS A 381 -12.27 -10.21 37.17
C LYS A 381 -10.97 -9.61 37.67
N LEU A 382 -11.02 -8.95 38.82
CA LEU A 382 -9.86 -8.39 39.49
C LEU A 382 -9.40 -9.33 40.59
N ARG A 383 -8.18 -9.87 40.48
CA ARG A 383 -7.58 -10.68 41.54
C ARG A 383 -6.80 -9.78 42.49
N VAL A 384 -7.18 -9.87 43.76
CA VAL A 384 -6.64 -9.05 44.84
C VAL A 384 -5.26 -9.60 45.22
N GLY A 385 -4.24 -8.75 45.10
CA GLY A 385 -2.91 -8.96 45.66
C GLY A 385 -2.76 -8.08 46.90
N ASN A 386 -2.24 -6.87 46.70
CA ASN A 386 -2.05 -5.87 47.76
C ASN A 386 -3.31 -5.04 48.08
N GLY A 387 -4.36 -5.13 47.25
CA GLY A 387 -5.66 -4.49 47.44
C GLY A 387 -5.67 -2.98 47.32
N ARG A 388 -4.58 -2.34 46.86
CA ARG A 388 -4.45 -0.88 46.77
C ARG A 388 -5.16 -0.30 45.55
N ASN A 389 -5.23 -1.06 44.46
CA ASN A 389 -5.86 -0.63 43.21
C ASN A 389 -7.27 -1.21 43.03
N CYS A 390 -7.72 -2.05 43.97
CA CYS A 390 -9.05 -2.66 43.97
C CYS A 390 -10.04 -1.84 44.81
N ARG A 391 -11.06 -1.27 44.17
CA ARG A 391 -12.18 -0.61 44.86
C ARG A 391 -13.18 -1.65 45.37
N PHE A 392 -13.59 -1.50 46.62
CA PHE A 392 -14.49 -2.45 47.28
C PHE A 392 -15.85 -2.55 46.60
N TRP A 393 -16.44 -1.41 46.23
CA TRP A 393 -17.82 -1.37 45.74
C TRP A 393 -17.98 -1.73 44.26
N THR A 394 -17.08 -1.25 43.41
CA THR A 394 -17.31 -1.19 41.96
C THR A 394 -16.56 -2.23 41.16
N ASP A 395 -15.37 -2.64 41.62
CA ASP A 395 -14.54 -3.57 40.88
C ASP A 395 -15.04 -5.00 41.07
N ASN A 396 -14.96 -5.82 40.01
CA ASN A 396 -15.43 -7.20 40.03
C ASN A 396 -14.36 -8.14 40.63
N TRP A 397 -14.16 -8.06 41.94
CA TRP A 397 -13.18 -8.88 42.66
C TRP A 397 -13.80 -10.11 43.35
N SER A 398 -15.12 -10.13 43.50
CA SER A 398 -15.86 -11.14 44.24
C SER A 398 -16.67 -12.07 43.31
N PRO A 399 -17.06 -13.28 43.75
CA PRO A 399 -17.97 -14.14 42.99
C PRO A 399 -19.38 -13.54 42.88
N PHE A 400 -19.72 -12.55 43.70
CA PHE A 400 -21.00 -11.87 43.73
C PHE A 400 -21.10 -10.71 42.72
N GLY A 401 -20.03 -10.46 41.95
CA GLY A 401 -19.98 -9.36 40.98
C GLY A 401 -19.85 -8.00 41.66
N ASN A 402 -20.68 -7.05 41.23
CA ASN A 402 -20.67 -5.68 41.75
C ASN A 402 -21.27 -5.65 43.16
N ILE A 403 -20.41 -5.43 44.16
CA ILE A 403 -20.79 -5.40 45.58
C ILE A 403 -21.79 -4.29 45.89
N GLN A 404 -21.72 -3.15 45.18
CA GLN A 404 -22.71 -2.09 45.30
C GLN A 404 -24.11 -2.61 44.95
N ASN A 405 -24.27 -3.34 43.84
CA ASN A 405 -25.56 -3.89 43.45
C ASN A 405 -25.99 -5.05 44.36
N TYR A 406 -25.04 -5.89 44.79
CA TYR A 406 -25.30 -7.09 45.60
C TYR A 406 -25.73 -6.78 47.04
N LEU A 407 -25.13 -5.77 47.68
CA LEU A 407 -25.43 -5.41 49.07
C LEU A 407 -26.50 -4.32 49.22
N LEU A 408 -26.62 -3.40 48.26
CA LEU A 408 -27.48 -2.21 48.42
C LEU A 408 -28.88 -2.38 47.84
N GLY A 409 -29.05 -3.14 46.76
CA GLY A 409 -30.23 -2.92 45.91
C GLY A 409 -30.40 -1.42 45.56
N ASN A 410 -31.63 -0.98 45.28
CA ASN A 410 -31.95 0.44 45.04
C ASN A 410 -31.96 1.32 46.31
N GLU A 411 -31.65 0.77 47.50
CA GLU A 411 -31.71 1.52 48.75
C GLU A 411 -30.31 1.77 49.31
N GLY A 412 -29.89 3.04 49.29
CA GLY A 412 -28.55 3.46 49.71
C GLY A 412 -28.23 3.02 51.14
N SER A 413 -27.26 2.12 51.32
CA SER A 413 -26.94 1.59 52.64
C SER A 413 -26.12 2.54 53.49
N ARG A 414 -26.36 2.39 54.79
CA ARG A 414 -25.69 3.01 55.93
C ARG A 414 -24.49 2.17 56.40
N LEU A 415 -23.72 1.57 55.49
CA LEU A 415 -22.58 0.70 55.86
C LEU A 415 -21.35 1.47 56.36
N GLY A 416 -21.34 2.81 56.28
CA GLY A 416 -20.26 3.65 56.79
C GLY A 416 -18.92 3.51 56.07
N ILE A 417 -18.87 2.74 54.98
CA ILE A 417 -17.69 2.54 54.15
C ILE A 417 -17.70 3.57 53.01
N PRO A 418 -16.64 4.37 52.83
CA PRO A 418 -16.55 5.33 51.74
C PRO A 418 -16.71 4.67 50.36
N MET A 419 -17.38 5.35 49.42
CA MET A 419 -17.55 4.84 48.04
C MET A 419 -16.22 4.67 47.28
N ALA A 420 -15.17 5.37 47.70
CA ALA A 420 -13.82 5.24 47.16
C ALA A 420 -12.91 4.28 47.95
N ALA A 421 -13.46 3.57 48.95
CA ALA A 421 -12.66 2.66 49.78
C ALA A 421 -12.05 1.52 48.94
N THR A 422 -10.78 1.25 49.19
CA THR A 422 -10.05 0.13 48.59
C THR A 422 -10.01 -1.05 49.54
N LEU A 423 -9.84 -2.27 49.03
CA LEU A 423 -9.73 -3.46 49.89
C LEU A 423 -8.58 -3.33 50.90
N ALA A 424 -7.46 -2.74 50.50
CA ALA A 424 -6.34 -2.46 51.40
C ALA A 424 -6.72 -1.51 52.55
N SER A 425 -7.61 -0.53 52.31
CA SER A 425 -8.04 0.39 53.37
C SER A 425 -8.92 -0.27 54.43
N LEU A 426 -9.60 -1.36 54.05
CA LEU A 426 -10.52 -2.13 54.89
C LEU A 426 -9.83 -3.27 55.65
N HIS A 427 -8.58 -3.60 55.31
CA HIS A 427 -7.77 -4.63 55.95
C HIS A 427 -6.66 -3.99 56.79
N ARG A 428 -6.74 -4.09 58.12
CA ARG A 428 -5.68 -3.61 59.04
C ARG A 428 -5.39 -4.66 60.10
N ARG A 429 -4.11 -5.01 60.28
CA ARG A 429 -3.63 -5.97 61.30
C ARG A 429 -4.32 -7.36 61.18
N ASP A 430 -4.37 -7.91 59.97
CA ASP A 430 -5.02 -9.21 59.65
C ASP A 430 -6.50 -9.32 60.03
N GLN A 431 -7.19 -8.20 60.16
CA GLN A 431 -8.63 -8.15 60.41
C GLN A 431 -9.33 -7.22 59.43
N TRP A 432 -10.46 -7.68 58.91
CA TRP A 432 -11.35 -6.91 58.04
C TRP A 432 -12.25 -5.99 58.88
N ARG A 433 -12.22 -4.68 58.62
CA ARG A 433 -13.09 -3.69 59.28
C ARG A 433 -14.39 -3.53 58.51
N LEU A 434 -15.36 -4.39 58.80
CA LEU A 434 -16.74 -4.26 58.32
C LEU A 434 -17.72 -4.19 59.52
N PRO A 435 -18.85 -3.48 59.38
CA PRO A 435 -19.93 -3.56 60.35
C PRO A 435 -20.39 -5.01 60.54
N PRO A 436 -20.91 -5.38 61.72
CA PRO A 436 -21.47 -6.71 61.95
C PRO A 436 -22.56 -7.00 60.91
N ALA A 437 -22.62 -8.25 60.45
CA ALA A 437 -23.56 -8.64 59.41
C ALA A 437 -25.01 -8.42 59.87
N ARG A 438 -25.78 -7.67 59.07
CA ARG A 438 -27.21 -7.40 59.28
C ARG A 438 -28.11 -8.05 58.23
N SER A 439 -27.51 -8.80 57.30
CA SER A 439 -28.19 -9.51 56.22
C SER A 439 -27.37 -10.73 55.78
N ASP A 440 -28.03 -11.75 55.23
CA ASP A 440 -27.39 -12.98 54.76
C ASP A 440 -26.37 -12.71 53.63
N ASN A 441 -26.65 -11.72 52.77
CA ASN A 441 -25.71 -11.26 51.74
C ASN A 441 -24.42 -10.72 52.36
N LEU A 442 -24.50 -9.99 53.48
CA LEU A 442 -23.34 -9.46 54.17
C LEU A 442 -22.58 -10.55 54.94
N VAL A 443 -23.28 -11.57 55.47
CA VAL A 443 -22.64 -12.77 56.04
C VAL A 443 -21.82 -13.49 54.97
N SER A 444 -22.41 -13.76 53.80
CA SER A 444 -21.73 -14.43 52.69
C SER A 444 -20.51 -13.66 52.19
N LEU A 445 -20.60 -12.33 52.15
CA LEU A 445 -19.46 -11.47 51.82
C LEU A 445 -18.36 -11.54 52.88
N GLN A 446 -18.71 -11.49 54.16
CA GLN A 446 -17.74 -11.58 55.27
C GLN A 446 -17.05 -12.95 55.26
N THR A 447 -17.79 -14.04 55.05
CA THR A 447 -17.21 -15.38 54.85
C THR A 447 -16.24 -15.38 53.67
N HIS A 448 -16.61 -14.81 52.53
CA HIS A 448 -15.71 -14.75 51.38
C HIS A 448 -14.45 -13.90 51.66
N LEU A 449 -14.57 -12.77 52.35
CA LEU A 449 -13.43 -11.92 52.70
C LEU A 449 -12.43 -12.64 53.60
N THR A 450 -12.89 -13.52 54.51
CA THR A 450 -11.96 -14.33 55.32
C THR A 450 -11.14 -15.33 54.49
N THR A 451 -11.57 -15.66 53.27
CA THR A 451 -10.81 -16.53 52.35
C THR A 451 -9.73 -15.78 51.57
N ILE A 452 -9.72 -14.44 51.59
CA ILE A 452 -8.78 -13.62 50.83
C ILE A 452 -7.59 -13.26 51.72
N SER A 453 -6.38 -13.68 51.33
CA SER A 453 -5.12 -13.25 51.94
C SER A 453 -4.49 -12.11 51.12
N ILE A 454 -4.23 -10.97 51.77
CA ILE A 454 -3.54 -9.85 51.12
C ILE A 454 -2.04 -10.17 51.03
N THR A 455 -1.49 -10.08 49.82
CA THR A 455 -0.07 -10.35 49.55
C THR A 455 0.68 -9.07 49.15
N ASN A 456 2.01 -9.14 49.05
CA ASN A 456 2.84 -8.01 48.59
C ASN A 456 2.85 -7.81 47.06
N GLN A 457 2.14 -8.66 46.29
CA GLN A 457 2.07 -8.55 44.84
C GLN A 457 1.01 -7.52 44.40
N GLU A 458 1.19 -6.89 43.24
CA GLU A 458 0.20 -5.94 42.72
C GLU A 458 -1.09 -6.64 42.27
N ASP A 459 -2.23 -5.96 42.42
CA ASP A 459 -3.52 -6.41 41.91
C ASP A 459 -3.46 -6.58 40.38
N TYR A 460 -4.06 -7.66 39.86
CA TYR A 460 -4.05 -7.95 38.42
C TYR A 460 -5.42 -8.39 37.89
N TYR A 461 -5.67 -8.08 36.62
CA TYR A 461 -6.93 -8.42 35.94
C TYR A 461 -6.82 -9.75 35.19
N GLU A 462 -7.86 -10.57 35.31
CA GLU A 462 -8.04 -11.82 34.57
C GLU A 462 -9.31 -11.73 33.71
N TRP A 463 -9.26 -12.39 32.55
CA TRP A 463 -10.41 -12.57 31.68
C TRP A 463 -11.01 -13.94 31.93
N GLU A 464 -12.30 -14.01 32.23
CA GLU A 464 -13.03 -15.27 32.38
C GLU A 464 -14.20 -15.30 31.40
N ILE A 465 -14.09 -16.17 30.39
CA ILE A 465 -15.13 -16.37 29.37
C ILE A 465 -15.43 -17.88 29.38
N GLU A 466 -16.70 -18.25 29.63
CA GLU A 466 -17.15 -19.66 29.64
C GLU A 466 -16.26 -20.58 30.51
N GLY A 467 -15.91 -20.11 31.72
CA GLY A 467 -15.08 -20.86 32.68
C GLY A 467 -13.58 -20.93 32.36
N HIS A 468 -13.13 -20.38 31.23
CA HIS A 468 -11.72 -20.33 30.86
C HIS A 468 -11.08 -19.03 31.35
N VAL A 469 -10.11 -19.17 32.26
CA VAL A 469 -9.36 -18.04 32.81
C VAL A 469 -8.12 -17.77 31.97
N SER A 470 -8.01 -16.56 31.43
CA SER A 470 -6.84 -16.11 30.66
C SER A 470 -6.28 -14.80 31.22
N LYS A 471 -4.97 -14.77 31.41
CA LYS A 471 -4.21 -13.54 31.74
C LYS A 471 -3.88 -12.70 30.50
N LYS A 472 -4.15 -13.21 29.29
CA LYS A 472 -3.85 -12.52 28.01
C LYS A 472 -5.13 -12.22 27.25
N TYR A 473 -5.24 -10.98 26.77
CA TYR A 473 -6.36 -10.53 25.95
C TYR A 473 -6.29 -11.14 24.54
N GLY A 474 -7.27 -11.98 24.20
CA GLY A 474 -7.47 -12.53 22.87
C GLY A 474 -8.62 -11.84 22.15
N THR A 475 -8.33 -10.99 21.16
CA THR A 475 -9.38 -10.31 20.38
C THR A 475 -10.34 -11.30 19.70
N GLY A 476 -9.83 -12.47 19.31
CA GLY A 476 -10.63 -13.50 18.63
C GLY A 476 -11.71 -14.11 19.52
N ASP A 477 -11.39 -14.37 20.79
CA ASP A 477 -12.30 -15.05 21.72
C ASP A 477 -13.41 -14.11 22.19
N VAL A 478 -13.06 -12.86 22.52
CA VAL A 478 -14.04 -11.81 22.83
C VAL A 478 -14.96 -11.54 21.64
N TYR A 479 -14.41 -11.52 20.42
CA TYR A 479 -15.21 -11.30 19.21
C TYR A 479 -16.15 -12.48 18.93
N ARG A 480 -15.71 -13.72 19.18
CA ARG A 480 -16.54 -14.92 19.08
C ARG A 480 -17.71 -14.86 20.07
N GLN A 481 -17.44 -14.49 21.33
CA GLN A 481 -18.49 -14.34 22.35
C GLN A 481 -19.50 -13.24 22.00
N LEU A 482 -19.04 -12.09 21.51
CA LEU A 482 -19.92 -10.97 21.14
C LEU A 482 -20.75 -11.24 19.90
N ARG A 483 -20.29 -12.11 19.00
CA ARG A 483 -20.98 -12.48 17.75
C ARG A 483 -21.89 -13.70 17.89
N GLY A 484 -21.67 -14.54 18.90
CA GLY A 484 -22.33 -15.83 19.05
C GLY A 484 -21.77 -16.92 18.12
N GLU A 485 -22.45 -18.07 18.07
CA GLU A 485 -22.12 -19.15 17.14
C GLU A 485 -22.25 -18.68 15.68
N MET A 486 -21.12 -18.60 14.99
CA MET A 486 -21.10 -18.30 13.56
C MET A 486 -21.16 -19.61 12.77
N ILE A 487 -22.17 -19.71 11.89
CA ILE A 487 -22.28 -20.81 10.94
C ILE A 487 -21.01 -20.82 10.08
N THR A 488 -20.29 -21.93 10.08
CA THR A 488 -19.11 -22.10 9.23
C THR A 488 -19.57 -22.16 7.77
N VAL A 489 -19.23 -21.14 7.00
CA VAL A 489 -19.62 -21.05 5.59
C VAL A 489 -18.75 -21.99 4.74
N PRO A 490 -19.35 -22.84 3.89
CA PRO A 490 -18.61 -23.84 3.11
C PRO A 490 -17.63 -23.21 2.10
N TRP A 491 -17.95 -22.02 1.60
CA TRP A 491 -17.10 -21.30 0.63
C TRP A 491 -15.81 -20.72 1.24
N ALA A 492 -15.67 -20.66 2.57
CA ALA A 492 -14.50 -20.04 3.20
C ALA A 492 -13.18 -20.71 2.80
N LYS A 493 -13.18 -22.06 2.76
CA LYS A 493 -11.99 -22.84 2.37
C LYS A 493 -11.65 -22.67 0.88
N VAL A 494 -12.67 -22.53 0.04
CA VAL A 494 -12.52 -22.36 -1.42
C VAL A 494 -11.96 -20.98 -1.76
N VAL A 495 -12.43 -19.93 -1.09
CA VAL A 495 -12.02 -18.54 -1.37
C VAL A 495 -10.65 -18.21 -0.77
N TRP A 496 -10.35 -18.72 0.43
CA TRP A 496 -9.14 -18.40 1.19
C TRP A 496 -8.10 -19.53 1.17
N CYS A 497 -7.73 -20.00 -0.01
CA CYS A 497 -6.69 -21.01 -0.18
C CYS A 497 -5.27 -20.43 -0.01
N GLY A 498 -4.37 -21.19 0.63
CA GLY A 498 -3.02 -20.71 0.98
C GLY A 498 -2.11 -20.37 -0.20
N GLY A 499 -2.38 -20.94 -1.38
CA GLY A 499 -1.67 -20.65 -2.64
C GLY A 499 -2.34 -19.58 -3.51
N GLY A 500 -3.49 -19.03 -3.10
CA GLY A 500 -4.25 -18.06 -3.87
C GLY A 500 -3.60 -16.68 -3.88
N ILE A 501 -3.55 -16.03 -5.04
CA ILE A 501 -3.14 -14.62 -5.14
C ILE A 501 -4.20 -13.78 -4.41
N PRO A 502 -3.85 -12.95 -3.40
CA PRO A 502 -4.81 -12.24 -2.56
C PRO A 502 -5.84 -11.39 -3.31
N LYS A 503 -5.45 -10.82 -4.46
CA LYS A 503 -6.35 -10.07 -5.34
C LYS A 503 -7.51 -10.93 -5.86
N HIS A 504 -7.23 -12.16 -6.28
CA HIS A 504 -8.24 -13.06 -6.83
C HIS A 504 -9.12 -13.64 -5.73
N SER A 505 -8.55 -13.96 -4.55
CA SER A 505 -9.33 -14.37 -3.38
C SER A 505 -10.30 -13.28 -2.90
N LEU A 506 -9.87 -12.01 -2.87
CA LEU A 506 -10.75 -10.89 -2.52
C LEU A 506 -11.88 -10.71 -3.52
N LEU A 507 -11.58 -10.83 -4.82
CA LEU A 507 -12.58 -10.72 -5.87
C LEU A 507 -13.59 -11.88 -5.80
N ALA A 508 -13.10 -13.12 -5.63
CA ALA A 508 -13.93 -14.32 -5.46
C ALA A 508 -14.83 -14.21 -4.21
N TRP A 509 -14.32 -13.64 -3.12
CA TRP A 509 -15.09 -13.33 -1.93
C TRP A 509 -16.23 -12.36 -2.20
N LEU A 510 -15.97 -11.28 -2.95
CA LEU A 510 -17.00 -10.30 -3.32
C LEU A 510 -18.06 -10.91 -4.24
N PHE A 511 -17.68 -11.74 -5.20
CA PHE A 511 -18.63 -12.47 -6.05
C PHE A 511 -19.48 -13.44 -5.21
N THR A 512 -18.87 -14.20 -4.31
CA THR A 512 -19.58 -15.11 -3.41
C THR A 512 -20.64 -14.40 -2.56
N LEU A 513 -20.32 -13.22 -2.03
CA LEU A 513 -21.26 -12.41 -1.24
C LEU A 513 -22.24 -11.57 -2.09
N ASN A 514 -22.23 -11.73 -3.41
CA ASN A 514 -22.98 -10.91 -4.36
C ASN A 514 -22.73 -9.40 -4.20
N ARG A 515 -21.52 -8.97 -3.84
CA ARG A 515 -21.19 -7.56 -3.53
C ARG A 515 -20.44 -6.83 -4.65
N CYS A 516 -20.23 -7.48 -5.79
CA CYS A 516 -19.63 -6.83 -6.95
C CYS A 516 -20.60 -5.77 -7.53
N PRO A 517 -20.08 -4.65 -8.07
CA PRO A 517 -20.91 -3.61 -8.69
C PRO A 517 -21.34 -4.05 -10.10
N THR A 518 -22.28 -5.00 -10.16
CA THR A 518 -22.98 -5.41 -11.39
C THR A 518 -24.10 -4.42 -11.71
N ARG A 519 -24.54 -4.33 -12.98
CA ARG A 519 -25.52 -3.31 -13.39
C ARG A 519 -26.85 -3.41 -12.66
N ASP A 520 -27.32 -4.61 -12.34
CA ASP A 520 -28.49 -4.84 -11.47
C ASP A 520 -28.36 -4.13 -10.10
N ARG A 521 -27.18 -4.17 -9.48
CA ARG A 521 -26.90 -3.52 -8.20
C ARG A 521 -26.68 -2.03 -8.34
N ILE A 522 -26.04 -1.58 -9.42
CA ILE A 522 -25.84 -0.15 -9.72
C ILE A 522 -27.20 0.54 -9.92
N LEU A 523 -28.12 -0.13 -10.62
CA LEU A 523 -29.52 0.29 -10.73
C LEU A 523 -30.22 0.32 -9.37
N GLY A 524 -30.01 -0.71 -8.53
CA GLY A 524 -30.51 -0.74 -7.15
C GLY A 524 -29.93 0.36 -6.24
N TRP A 525 -28.81 0.97 -6.61
CA TRP A 525 -28.24 2.14 -5.93
C TRP A 525 -28.74 3.48 -6.48
N GLY A 526 -29.66 3.47 -7.45
CA GLY A 526 -30.25 4.67 -8.05
C GLY A 526 -29.38 5.36 -9.09
N LEU A 527 -28.33 4.69 -9.60
CA LEU A 527 -27.51 5.20 -10.69
C LEU A 527 -28.14 4.81 -12.04
N GLN A 528 -28.30 5.77 -12.94
CA GLN A 528 -28.85 5.51 -14.28
C GLN A 528 -27.81 4.84 -15.17
N THR A 529 -27.95 3.52 -15.35
CA THR A 529 -27.12 2.71 -16.26
C THR A 529 -27.99 1.72 -17.01
N ASP A 530 -27.64 1.42 -18.25
CA ASP A 530 -28.32 0.39 -19.05
C ASP A 530 -28.24 -0.98 -18.34
N PRO A 531 -29.36 -1.70 -18.10
CA PRO A 531 -29.37 -3.00 -17.44
C PRO A 531 -28.67 -4.12 -18.23
N VAL A 532 -28.49 -3.98 -19.54
CA VAL A 532 -28.05 -5.08 -20.40
C VAL A 532 -26.58 -5.45 -20.19
N CYS A 533 -26.24 -6.73 -20.17
CA CYS A 533 -24.87 -7.22 -20.05
C CYS A 533 -24.01 -6.80 -21.25
N LEU A 534 -22.84 -6.22 -20.97
CA LEU A 534 -21.88 -5.79 -22.00
C LEU A 534 -21.28 -6.91 -22.85
N LEU A 535 -21.33 -8.15 -22.37
CA LEU A 535 -20.72 -9.29 -23.04
C LEU A 535 -21.66 -9.88 -24.08
N CYS A 536 -22.90 -10.19 -23.68
CA CYS A 536 -23.88 -10.81 -24.56
C CYS A 536 -24.82 -9.82 -25.24
N ASN A 537 -24.99 -8.59 -24.70
CA ASN A 537 -25.96 -7.59 -25.15
C ASN A 537 -27.42 -8.08 -25.24
N ILE A 538 -27.78 -9.16 -24.53
CA ILE A 538 -29.11 -9.80 -24.62
C ILE A 538 -29.83 -9.77 -23.27
N GLU A 539 -29.19 -10.27 -22.22
CA GLU A 539 -29.78 -10.44 -20.89
C GLU A 539 -29.30 -9.35 -19.91
N PRO A 540 -30.04 -9.06 -18.83
CA PRO A 540 -29.61 -8.11 -17.81
C PRO A 540 -28.38 -8.61 -17.05
N GLU A 541 -27.44 -7.70 -16.76
CA GLU A 541 -26.19 -8.01 -16.09
C GLU A 541 -26.41 -8.26 -14.59
N SER A 542 -26.47 -9.53 -14.22
CA SER A 542 -26.39 -9.98 -12.84
C SER A 542 -25.09 -10.74 -12.59
N ARG A 543 -24.75 -10.94 -11.31
CA ARG A 543 -23.63 -11.82 -10.92
C ARG A 543 -23.73 -13.20 -11.58
N ASP A 544 -24.90 -13.80 -11.49
CA ASP A 544 -25.13 -15.19 -11.92
C ASP A 544 -25.09 -15.26 -13.45
N HIS A 545 -25.62 -14.23 -14.12
CA HIS A 545 -25.47 -14.08 -15.56
C HIS A 545 -24.00 -13.97 -15.98
N LEU A 546 -23.20 -13.10 -15.37
CA LEU A 546 -21.81 -12.90 -15.76
C LEU A 546 -20.93 -14.16 -15.63
N LEU A 547 -21.21 -15.01 -14.64
CA LEU A 547 -20.40 -16.18 -14.30
C LEU A 547 -20.91 -17.49 -14.91
N PHE A 548 -22.21 -17.68 -15.02
CA PHE A 548 -22.81 -18.96 -15.44
C PHE A 548 -23.67 -18.87 -16.70
N ASP A 549 -24.56 -17.88 -16.79
CA ASP A 549 -25.57 -17.86 -17.86
C ASP A 549 -25.13 -17.11 -19.13
N CYS A 550 -24.12 -16.24 -19.04
CA CYS A 550 -23.62 -15.49 -20.18
C CYS A 550 -22.91 -16.43 -21.16
N GLU A 551 -23.44 -16.52 -22.39
CA GLU A 551 -22.92 -17.40 -23.43
C GLU A 551 -21.45 -17.11 -23.76
N VAL A 552 -21.07 -15.83 -23.77
CA VAL A 552 -19.69 -15.40 -24.02
C VAL A 552 -18.75 -15.86 -22.90
N SER A 553 -19.14 -15.68 -21.63
CA SER A 553 -18.37 -16.16 -20.49
C SER A 553 -18.25 -17.69 -20.49
N TRP A 554 -19.33 -18.41 -20.80
CA TRP A 554 -19.35 -19.87 -20.81
C TRP A 554 -18.50 -20.47 -21.93
N ARG A 555 -18.51 -19.86 -23.13
CA ARG A 555 -17.63 -20.24 -24.25
C ARG A 555 -16.15 -20.10 -23.91
N ILE A 556 -15.78 -19.14 -23.07
CA ILE A 556 -14.40 -18.94 -22.60
C ILE A 556 -14.06 -19.91 -21.45
N TRP A 557 -14.99 -20.07 -20.51
CA TRP A 557 -14.77 -20.87 -19.30
C TRP A 557 -14.74 -22.37 -19.57
N SER A 558 -15.61 -22.90 -20.43
CA SER A 558 -15.74 -24.35 -20.67
C SER A 558 -14.44 -25.00 -21.19
N PRO A 559 -13.72 -24.43 -22.19
CA PRO A 559 -12.43 -24.97 -22.63
C PRO A 559 -11.32 -24.84 -21.58
N MET A 560 -11.31 -23.76 -20.80
CA MET A 560 -10.31 -23.55 -19.75
C MET A 560 -10.50 -24.53 -18.58
N ALA A 561 -11.74 -24.74 -18.15
CA ALA A 561 -12.08 -25.69 -17.09
C ALA A 561 -11.70 -27.13 -17.48
N ARG A 562 -11.98 -27.54 -18.73
CA ARG A 562 -11.55 -28.85 -19.26
C ARG A 562 -10.03 -29.02 -19.25
N ARG A 563 -9.26 -27.98 -19.59
CA ARG A 563 -7.79 -28.02 -19.53
C ARG A 563 -7.24 -28.11 -18.10
N CYS A 564 -8.02 -27.69 -17.11
CA CYS A 564 -7.66 -27.75 -15.70
C CYS A 564 -8.25 -28.97 -14.96
N ASN A 565 -8.82 -29.96 -15.67
CA ASN A 565 -9.53 -31.11 -15.10
C ASN A 565 -10.67 -30.74 -14.13
N LEU A 566 -11.28 -29.56 -14.30
CA LEU A 566 -12.43 -29.13 -13.50
C LEU A 566 -13.73 -29.34 -14.29
N GLN A 567 -14.73 -29.95 -13.66
CA GLN A 567 -16.07 -30.08 -14.22
C GLN A 567 -16.79 -28.73 -14.13
N PRO A 568 -17.09 -28.05 -15.26
CA PRO A 568 -17.73 -26.75 -15.23
C PRO A 568 -19.18 -26.90 -14.77
N SER A 569 -19.54 -26.23 -13.68
CA SER A 569 -20.92 -26.22 -13.14
C SER A 569 -21.55 -24.84 -13.31
N ARG A 570 -22.88 -24.81 -13.45
CA ARG A 570 -23.69 -23.58 -13.60
C ARG A 570 -24.31 -23.09 -12.28
N SER A 571 -23.90 -23.66 -11.15
CA SER A 571 -24.46 -23.34 -9.84
C SER A 571 -23.36 -23.13 -8.81
N TRP A 572 -23.52 -22.08 -8.01
CA TRP A 572 -22.62 -21.74 -6.91
C TRP A 572 -22.45 -22.89 -5.91
N ASN A 573 -23.55 -23.55 -5.53
CA ASN A 573 -23.51 -24.65 -4.55
C ASN A 573 -22.70 -25.85 -5.07
N THR A 574 -22.87 -26.18 -6.35
CA THR A 574 -22.11 -27.26 -7.00
C THR A 574 -20.64 -26.88 -7.17
N LEU A 575 -20.33 -25.61 -7.44
CA LEU A 575 -18.95 -25.11 -7.52
C LEU A 575 -18.23 -25.20 -6.17
N TYR A 576 -18.89 -24.83 -5.07
CA TYR A 576 -18.31 -24.96 -3.74
C TYR A 576 -18.07 -26.42 -3.33
N ASN A 577 -19.01 -27.31 -3.66
CA ASN A 577 -18.88 -28.73 -3.37
C ASN A 577 -17.78 -29.41 -4.21
N ASN A 578 -17.70 -29.11 -5.52
CA ASN A 578 -16.70 -29.69 -6.41
C ASN A 578 -15.26 -29.25 -6.07
N CYS A 579 -15.05 -28.00 -5.64
CA CYS A 579 -13.74 -27.53 -5.20
C CYS A 579 -13.36 -28.02 -3.79
N SER A 580 -14.33 -28.44 -2.98
CA SER A 580 -14.04 -29.03 -1.65
C SER A 580 -13.59 -30.49 -1.72
N LEU A 581 -13.88 -31.18 -2.84
CA LEU A 581 -13.52 -32.60 -3.08
C LEU A 581 -12.16 -32.77 -3.78
N SER A 582 -11.56 -31.69 -4.28
CA SER A 582 -10.31 -31.73 -5.06
C SER A 582 -9.05 -31.41 -4.24
N HIS A 583 -9.02 -31.82 -2.97
CA HIS A 583 -7.84 -31.72 -2.11
C HIS A 583 -7.57 -33.03 -1.38
#